data_AF-A0A1X1QLS2-F1
#
_entry.id   AF-A0A1X1QLS2-F1
#
_cell.length_a   1.000
_cell.length_b   1.000
_cell.length_c   1.000
_cell.angle_alpha   90.00
_cell.angle_beta   90.00
_cell.angle_gamma   90.00
#
_symmetry.space_group_name_H-M   'P 1'
#
loop_
_entity.id
_entity.type
_entity.pdbx_description
1 polymer ?
#
loop_
_entity_poly.entity_id
_entity_poly.type
_entity_poly.pdbx_seq_one_letter_code
_entity_poly.pdbx_strand_id
1 'polypeptide(L)'
;MKKNQQITINNTSINVARTSESDYVSLTDMLKEKDGEFFISDWLRNRNTIEFLGVWEQMHNQDFNYGEFAIIKSKVGLNSYKISIKEWSEKTNSIGLTAKTGRYGGTYAHQDIAFEFASWISPIFKLLLIKEFQRLKEIESNEHNLDWNVKRLISKTNYKLQTEAIKNYIIPKSVLAANMQGIEYANEAEVINMAVFSYTSKQWKQQNPKAVLNNENIRDIASINELAVLSTLEAMNSNMIKQGVDRHERLNALREMAQDQLSTLNRMSDDEKSLKKIGESVYIQNKQNSDFDKSLKQAIDHNPKD
;
A
#
# COMPACT_ATOMS: atom_id res chain seq x y z
N MET A 1 -7.66 -3.34 -16.43
CA MET A 1 -8.72 -2.91 -15.50
C MET A 1 -8.22 -3.14 -14.09
N LYS A 2 -8.01 -2.07 -13.29
CA LYS A 2 -7.65 -2.22 -11.87
C LYS A 2 -8.84 -2.85 -11.14
N LYS A 3 -8.55 -3.77 -10.22
CA LYS A 3 -9.54 -4.53 -9.45
C LYS A 3 -10.44 -3.55 -8.67
N ASN A 4 -11.76 -3.68 -8.75
CA ASN A 4 -12.68 -2.94 -7.89
C ASN A 4 -12.37 -3.31 -6.44
N GLN A 5 -12.19 -2.30 -5.59
CA GLN A 5 -12.00 -2.49 -4.15
C GLN A 5 -13.34 -2.40 -3.44
N GLN A 6 -13.43 -3.02 -2.27
CA GLN A 6 -14.66 -3.06 -1.50
C GLN A 6 -14.35 -2.56 -0.08
N ILE A 7 -15.16 -1.61 0.38
CA ILE A 7 -15.17 -1.09 1.73
C ILE A 7 -16.30 -1.77 2.49
N THR A 8 -16.04 -2.29 3.69
CA THR A 8 -17.08 -2.88 4.53
C THR A 8 -17.33 -1.98 5.74
N ILE A 9 -18.55 -1.46 5.87
CA ILE A 9 -18.99 -0.64 7.01
C ILE A 9 -20.25 -1.31 7.57
N ASN A 10 -20.25 -1.70 8.85
CA ASN A 10 -21.40 -2.29 9.53
C ASN A 10 -22.11 -3.42 8.75
N ASN A 11 -21.35 -4.33 8.13
CA ASN A 11 -21.81 -5.41 7.23
C ASN A 11 -22.33 -4.95 5.86
N THR A 12 -22.32 -3.66 5.57
CA THR A 12 -22.58 -3.11 4.23
C THR A 12 -21.31 -3.04 3.41
N SER A 13 -21.40 -3.67 2.25
CA SER A 13 -20.34 -3.81 1.28
C SER A 13 -20.46 -2.74 0.21
N ILE A 14 -19.59 -1.73 0.27
CA ILE A 14 -19.57 -0.57 -0.64
C ILE A 14 -18.48 -0.76 -1.68
N ASN A 15 -18.86 -0.74 -2.96
CA ASN A 15 -17.89 -0.83 -4.05
C ASN A 15 -17.18 0.51 -4.28
N VAL A 16 -15.87 0.43 -4.48
CA VAL A 16 -15.00 1.53 -4.90
C VAL A 16 -14.44 1.18 -6.28
N ALA A 17 -14.90 1.93 -7.28
CA ALA A 17 -14.42 1.86 -8.66
C ALA A 17 -13.25 2.84 -8.81
N ARG A 18 -12.11 2.33 -9.30
CA ARG A 18 -10.91 3.13 -9.45
C ARG A 18 -10.72 3.58 -10.90
N THR A 19 -10.66 4.89 -11.09
CA THR A 19 -10.20 5.50 -12.33
C THR A 19 -8.70 5.84 -12.19
N SER A 20 -8.00 6.15 -13.28
CA SER A 20 -6.57 6.46 -13.28
C SER A 20 -6.19 7.61 -12.34
N GLU A 21 -7.12 8.53 -12.08
CA GLU A 21 -6.87 9.79 -11.37
C GLU A 21 -7.65 9.93 -10.05
N SER A 22 -8.73 9.16 -9.87
CA SER A 22 -9.61 9.30 -8.70
C SER A 22 -10.40 8.04 -8.38
N ASP A 23 -10.82 7.94 -7.12
CA ASP A 23 -11.65 6.86 -6.61
C ASP A 23 -13.11 7.26 -6.59
N TYR A 24 -13.96 6.39 -7.12
CA TYR A 24 -15.41 6.58 -7.19
C TYR A 24 -16.10 5.56 -6.29
N VAL A 25 -16.91 6.04 -5.36
CA VAL A 25 -17.62 5.23 -4.37
C VAL A 25 -19.07 5.05 -4.80
N SER A 26 -19.59 3.83 -4.68
CA SER A 26 -20.96 3.49 -5.02
C SER A 26 -21.95 4.06 -4.00
N LEU A 27 -22.67 5.11 -4.39
CA LEU A 27 -23.74 5.71 -3.57
C LEU A 27 -24.91 4.74 -3.39
N THR A 28 -25.18 3.91 -4.41
CA THR A 28 -26.24 2.91 -4.35
C THR A 28 -25.94 1.84 -3.30
N ASP A 29 -24.67 1.44 -3.14
CA ASP A 29 -24.29 0.47 -2.10
C ASP A 29 -24.40 1.08 -0.70
N MET A 30 -24.09 2.37 -0.54
CA MET A 30 -24.23 3.08 0.74
C MET A 30 -25.67 3.12 1.27
N LEU A 31 -26.67 2.95 0.40
CA LEU A 31 -28.09 2.93 0.75
C LEU A 31 -28.64 1.53 1.05
N LYS A 32 -27.89 0.45 0.78
CA LYS A 32 -28.40 -0.94 0.89
C LYS A 32 -28.78 -1.36 2.32
N GLU A 33 -28.18 -0.76 3.34
CA GLU A 33 -28.46 -1.06 4.76
C GLU A 33 -29.67 -0.29 5.33
N LYS A 34 -30.16 0.71 4.60
CA LYS A 34 -31.21 1.60 5.09
C LYS A 34 -32.57 1.09 4.60
N ASP A 35 -33.41 0.66 5.54
CA ASP A 35 -34.80 0.28 5.27
C ASP A 35 -35.61 1.52 4.80
N GLY A 36 -36.05 1.51 3.53
CA GLY A 36 -37.05 2.45 2.99
C GLY A 36 -36.57 3.84 2.51
N GLU A 37 -37.34 4.39 1.55
CA GLU A 37 -37.47 5.77 1.01
C GLU A 37 -36.25 6.64 0.65
N PHE A 38 -35.00 6.28 0.96
CA PHE A 38 -33.86 7.11 0.56
C PHE A 38 -33.51 6.92 -0.92
N PHE A 39 -33.85 7.91 -1.74
CA PHE A 39 -33.40 7.98 -3.12
C PHE A 39 -32.30 9.02 -3.28
N ILE A 40 -31.30 8.73 -4.10
CA ILE A 40 -30.25 9.71 -4.43
C ILE A 40 -30.86 10.96 -5.10
N SER A 41 -32.04 10.83 -5.74
CA SER A 41 -32.79 11.97 -6.25
C SER A 41 -33.28 12.94 -5.18
N ASP A 42 -33.53 12.48 -3.95
CA ASP A 42 -33.99 13.34 -2.87
C ASP A 42 -32.83 14.13 -2.26
N TRP A 43 -31.63 13.55 -2.25
CA TRP A 43 -30.42 14.29 -1.95
C TRP A 43 -30.16 15.44 -2.95
N LEU A 44 -30.41 15.22 -4.24
CA LEU A 44 -30.30 16.26 -5.28
C LEU A 44 -31.39 17.35 -5.23
N ARG A 45 -32.45 17.18 -4.43
CA ARG A 45 -33.44 18.25 -4.19
C ARG A 45 -32.94 19.30 -3.20
N ASN A 46 -31.91 18.98 -2.42
CA ASN A 46 -31.36 19.89 -1.44
C ASN A 46 -30.48 20.94 -2.13
N ARG A 47 -30.77 22.22 -1.85
CA ARG A 47 -30.01 23.34 -2.40
C ARG A 47 -28.54 23.29 -1.99
N ASN A 48 -28.25 22.96 -0.73
CA ASN A 48 -26.87 22.87 -0.24
C ASN A 48 -26.09 21.79 -0.98
N THR A 49 -26.73 20.65 -1.28
CA THR A 49 -26.13 19.58 -2.10
C THR A 49 -25.76 20.08 -3.49
N ILE A 50 -26.70 20.73 -4.19
CA ILE A 50 -26.45 21.23 -5.55
C ILE A 50 -25.39 22.32 -5.56
N GLU A 51 -25.36 23.19 -4.54
CA GLU A 51 -24.30 24.18 -4.39
C GLU A 51 -22.94 23.53 -4.17
N PHE A 52 -22.85 22.53 -3.28
CA PHE A 52 -21.62 21.77 -3.06
C PHE A 52 -21.14 21.07 -4.33
N LEU A 53 -22.03 20.35 -5.02
CA LEU A 53 -21.72 19.68 -6.29
C LEU A 53 -21.23 20.68 -7.34
N GLY A 54 -21.90 21.82 -7.48
CA GLY A 54 -21.50 22.87 -8.40
C GLY A 54 -20.11 23.42 -8.09
N VAL A 55 -19.80 23.72 -6.83
CA VAL A 55 -18.46 24.21 -6.44
C VAL A 55 -17.39 23.15 -6.72
N TRP A 56 -17.66 21.88 -6.38
CA TRP A 56 -16.72 20.80 -6.66
C TRP A 56 -16.45 20.66 -8.16
N GLU A 57 -17.48 20.67 -9.00
CA GLU A 57 -17.33 20.61 -10.45
C GLU A 57 -16.55 21.81 -10.98
N GLN A 58 -16.79 23.03 -10.49
CA GLN A 58 -16.04 24.21 -10.92
C GLN A 58 -14.54 24.13 -10.63
N MET A 59 -14.15 23.43 -9.57
CA MET A 59 -12.75 23.25 -9.19
C MET A 59 -12.05 22.15 -9.99
N HIS A 60 -12.81 21.15 -10.47
CA HIS A 60 -12.24 19.91 -10.98
C HIS A 60 -12.62 19.58 -12.43
N ASN A 61 -13.55 20.31 -13.05
CA ASN A 61 -14.10 20.05 -14.37
C ASN A 61 -14.06 21.30 -15.25
N GLN A 62 -13.17 21.29 -16.26
CA GLN A 62 -13.01 22.41 -17.19
C GLN A 62 -14.18 22.56 -18.16
N ASP A 63 -14.92 21.46 -18.45
CA ASP A 63 -16.03 21.43 -19.40
C ASP A 63 -17.41 21.63 -18.73
N PHE A 64 -17.42 22.06 -17.45
CA PHE A 64 -18.64 22.22 -16.68
C PHE A 64 -19.55 23.33 -17.24
N ASN A 65 -20.82 23.00 -17.45
CA ASN A 65 -21.80 23.94 -17.99
C ASN A 65 -22.44 24.80 -16.88
N TYR A 66 -21.83 25.97 -16.65
CA TYR A 66 -22.28 26.98 -15.68
C TYR A 66 -23.70 27.50 -15.93
N GLY A 67 -24.10 27.61 -17.20
CA GLY A 67 -25.41 28.16 -17.57
C GLY A 67 -26.55 27.25 -17.12
N GLU A 68 -26.47 25.98 -17.46
CA GLU A 68 -27.42 24.97 -16.99
C GLU A 68 -27.37 24.77 -15.48
N PHE A 69 -26.17 24.81 -14.88
CA PHE A 69 -26.02 24.76 -13.43
C PHE A 69 -26.78 25.90 -12.73
N ALA A 70 -26.68 27.14 -13.22
CA ALA A 70 -27.39 28.27 -12.62
C ALA A 70 -28.92 28.10 -12.70
N ILE A 71 -29.43 27.57 -13.83
CA ILE A 71 -30.86 27.27 -14.03
C ILE A 71 -31.33 26.17 -13.06
N ILE A 72 -30.52 25.14 -12.85
CA ILE A 72 -30.83 24.07 -11.90
C ILE A 72 -30.83 24.64 -10.48
N LYS A 73 -29.76 25.36 -10.09
CA LYS A 73 -29.60 25.98 -8.77
C LYS A 73 -30.77 26.92 -8.42
N SER A 74 -31.34 27.63 -9.38
CA SER A 74 -32.47 28.53 -9.15
C SER A 74 -33.81 27.79 -8.93
N LYS A 75 -33.93 26.53 -9.37
CA LYS A 75 -35.15 25.72 -9.28
C LYS A 75 -35.13 24.74 -8.09
N VAL A 76 -33.94 24.32 -7.66
CA VAL A 76 -33.74 23.40 -6.53
C VAL A 76 -34.25 24.03 -5.23
N GLY A 77 -34.94 23.23 -4.41
CA GLY A 77 -35.64 23.67 -3.20
C GLY A 77 -37.15 23.92 -3.40
N LEU A 78 -37.63 23.96 -4.65
CA LEU A 78 -39.07 23.90 -4.92
C LEU A 78 -39.59 22.46 -4.78
N ASN A 79 -40.70 22.27 -4.09
CA ASN A 79 -41.30 20.93 -3.89
C ASN A 79 -41.62 20.22 -5.22
N SER A 80 -41.98 20.98 -6.24
CA SER A 80 -42.29 20.48 -7.59
C SER A 80 -41.06 20.12 -8.42
N TYR A 81 -39.87 20.56 -8.03
CA TYR A 81 -38.66 20.32 -8.80
C TYR A 81 -37.95 19.04 -8.35
N LYS A 82 -37.69 18.15 -9.30
CA LYS A 82 -36.92 16.91 -9.13
C LYS A 82 -35.97 16.79 -10.32
N ILE A 83 -34.73 16.40 -10.05
CA ILE A 83 -33.72 16.12 -11.07
C ILE A 83 -33.06 14.77 -10.74
N SER A 84 -32.87 13.94 -11.76
CA SER A 84 -32.10 12.70 -11.64
C SER A 84 -30.61 12.94 -11.84
N ILE A 85 -29.76 12.04 -11.36
CA ILE A 85 -28.31 12.12 -11.58
C ILE A 85 -27.97 12.12 -13.06
N LYS A 86 -28.67 11.31 -13.86
CA LYS A 86 -28.48 11.24 -15.30
C LYS A 86 -28.75 12.59 -15.96
N GLU A 87 -29.88 13.23 -15.62
CA GLU A 87 -30.21 14.57 -16.13
C GLU A 87 -29.24 15.64 -15.63
N TRP A 88 -28.77 15.55 -14.38
CA TRP A 88 -27.74 16.44 -13.83
C TRP A 88 -26.45 16.34 -14.66
N SER A 89 -25.95 15.12 -14.87
CA SER A 89 -24.73 14.89 -15.63
C SER A 89 -24.86 15.31 -17.08
N GLU A 90 -25.98 15.03 -17.74
CA GLU A 90 -26.22 15.39 -19.14
C GLU A 90 -26.35 16.91 -19.35
N LYS A 91 -26.99 17.63 -18.41
CA LYS A 91 -27.17 19.09 -18.54
C LYS A 91 -25.91 19.88 -18.18
N THR A 92 -25.20 19.43 -17.15
CA THR A 92 -24.08 20.18 -16.58
C THR A 92 -22.70 19.71 -17.05
N ASN A 93 -22.63 18.60 -17.82
CA ASN A 93 -21.40 17.88 -18.13
C ASN A 93 -20.60 17.48 -16.87
N SER A 94 -21.28 17.19 -15.76
CA SER A 94 -20.62 16.87 -14.49
C SER A 94 -19.81 15.58 -14.58
N ILE A 95 -18.60 15.57 -14.00
CA ILE A 95 -17.76 14.36 -13.93
C ILE A 95 -17.82 13.67 -12.56
N GLY A 96 -18.17 14.40 -11.50
CA GLY A 96 -18.14 13.93 -10.12
C GLY A 96 -19.24 12.93 -9.77
N LEU A 97 -20.33 12.89 -10.54
CA LEU A 97 -21.40 11.90 -10.43
C LEU A 97 -21.55 11.12 -11.74
N THR A 98 -21.59 9.80 -11.65
CA THR A 98 -21.77 8.93 -12.81
C THR A 98 -22.80 7.84 -12.54
N ALA A 99 -23.75 7.67 -13.46
CA ALA A 99 -24.71 6.57 -13.42
C ALA A 99 -24.30 5.50 -14.44
N LYS A 100 -24.13 4.24 -13.99
CA LYS A 100 -23.79 3.10 -14.85
C LYS A 100 -24.91 2.07 -14.84
N THR A 101 -25.21 1.50 -16.01
CA THR A 101 -26.16 0.39 -16.18
C THR A 101 -25.41 -0.94 -16.35
N GLY A 102 -25.87 -2.03 -15.73
CA GLY A 102 -25.30 -3.38 -15.90
C GLY A 102 -25.12 -4.16 -14.58
N ARG A 103 -24.35 -5.26 -14.62
CA ARG A 103 -24.12 -6.16 -13.47
C ARG A 103 -23.41 -5.49 -12.26
N TYR A 104 -22.66 -4.43 -12.52
CA TYR A 104 -22.07 -3.53 -11.51
C TYR A 104 -22.68 -2.12 -11.59
N GLY A 105 -23.91 -2.04 -12.10
CA GLY A 105 -24.66 -0.82 -12.27
C GLY A 105 -25.02 -0.18 -10.94
N GLY A 106 -25.23 1.13 -10.97
CA GLY A 106 -25.43 1.97 -9.80
C GLY A 106 -24.98 3.39 -10.05
N THR A 107 -25.17 4.24 -9.05
CA THR A 107 -24.61 5.58 -9.04
C THR A 107 -23.29 5.58 -8.30
N TYR A 108 -22.28 6.13 -8.94
CA TYR A 108 -20.96 6.31 -8.39
C TYR A 108 -20.64 7.80 -8.28
N ALA A 109 -20.01 8.19 -7.19
CA ALA A 109 -19.57 9.56 -6.95
C ALA A 109 -18.08 9.59 -6.66
N HIS A 110 -17.43 10.70 -7.00
CA HIS A 110 -16.08 10.99 -6.51
C HIS A 110 -16.02 10.87 -4.98
N GLN A 111 -14.87 10.47 -4.41
CA GLN A 111 -14.71 10.24 -2.96
C GLN A 111 -15.22 11.42 -2.10
N ASP A 112 -14.94 12.67 -2.47
CA ASP A 112 -15.34 13.85 -1.70
C ASP A 112 -16.87 14.02 -1.70
N ILE A 113 -17.47 13.80 -2.87
CA ILE A 113 -18.92 13.85 -3.07
C ILE A 113 -19.59 12.70 -2.33
N ALA A 114 -18.96 11.52 -2.31
CA ALA A 114 -19.44 10.38 -1.54
C ALA A 114 -19.39 10.62 -0.02
N PHE A 115 -18.35 11.30 0.49
CA PHE A 115 -18.31 11.70 1.90
C PHE A 115 -19.40 12.72 2.23
N GLU A 116 -19.72 13.63 1.32
CA GLU A 116 -20.84 14.55 1.51
C GLU A 116 -22.19 13.82 1.50
N PHE A 117 -22.38 12.87 0.56
CA PHE A 117 -23.55 12.00 0.56
C PHE A 117 -23.67 11.18 1.85
N ALA A 118 -22.55 10.66 2.37
CA ALA A 118 -22.53 9.96 3.65
C ALA A 118 -22.99 10.87 4.80
N SER A 119 -22.63 12.16 4.76
CA SER A 119 -23.07 13.16 5.75
C SER A 119 -24.58 13.34 5.74
N TRP A 120 -25.17 13.36 4.54
CA TRP A 120 -26.61 13.44 4.36
C TRP A 120 -27.34 12.19 4.86
N ILE A 121 -26.74 11.01 4.70
CA ILE A 121 -27.28 9.76 5.27
C ILE A 121 -27.20 9.78 6.80
N SER A 122 -26.01 10.02 7.35
CA SER A 122 -25.78 10.09 8.80
C SER A 122 -24.36 10.60 9.10
N PRO A 123 -24.18 11.54 10.05
CA PRO A 123 -22.86 11.96 10.51
C PRO A 123 -21.99 10.79 10.99
N ILE A 124 -22.60 9.78 11.62
CA ILE A 124 -21.91 8.58 12.10
C ILE A 124 -21.35 7.78 10.91
N PHE A 125 -22.19 7.57 9.89
CA PHE A 125 -21.79 6.84 8.70
C PHE A 125 -20.65 7.53 7.94
N LYS A 126 -20.68 8.87 7.86
CA LYS A 126 -19.57 9.66 7.31
C LYS A 126 -18.25 9.36 8.02
N LEU A 127 -18.22 9.41 9.35
CA LEU A 127 -16.99 9.18 10.12
C LEU A 127 -16.45 7.76 9.93
N LEU A 128 -17.33 6.76 9.91
CA LEU A 128 -16.95 5.38 9.64
C LEU A 128 -16.38 5.22 8.23
N LEU A 129 -17.01 5.83 7.22
CA LEU A 129 -16.54 5.79 5.83
C LEU A 129 -15.19 6.48 5.67
N ILE A 130 -14.97 7.64 6.29
CA ILE A 130 -13.67 8.32 6.27
C ILE A 130 -12.58 7.44 6.88
N LYS A 131 -12.84 6.87 8.07
CA LYS A 131 -11.89 6.01 8.78
C LYS A 131 -11.51 4.79 7.94
N GLU A 132 -12.49 4.14 7.32
CA GLU A 132 -12.27 2.94 6.52
C GLU A 132 -11.59 3.24 5.18
N PHE A 133 -11.90 4.39 4.57
CA PHE A 133 -11.21 4.86 3.37
C PHE A 133 -9.74 5.21 3.67
N GLN A 134 -9.46 5.87 4.80
CA GLN A 134 -8.10 6.14 5.26
C GLN A 134 -7.33 4.84 5.51
N ARG A 135 -7.95 3.87 6.20
CA ARG A 135 -7.35 2.53 6.41
C ARG A 135 -6.97 1.86 5.09
N LEU A 136 -7.85 1.91 4.08
CA LEU A 136 -7.51 1.38 2.76
C LEU A 136 -6.33 2.12 2.12
N LYS A 137 -6.29 3.45 2.20
CA LYS A 137 -5.18 4.25 1.68
C LYS A 137 -3.87 3.97 2.40
N GLU A 138 -3.91 3.79 3.71
CA GLU A 138 -2.76 3.38 4.51
C GLU A 138 -2.28 2.00 4.09
N ILE A 139 -3.17 1.03 3.87
CA ILE A 139 -2.80 -0.29 3.35
C ILE A 139 -2.16 -0.17 1.97
N GLU A 140 -2.73 0.63 1.07
CA GLU A 140 -2.16 0.88 -0.25
C GLU A 140 -0.77 1.53 -0.21
N SER A 141 -0.59 2.48 0.70
CA SER A 141 0.66 3.22 0.87
C SER A 141 1.71 2.39 1.61
N ASN A 142 1.30 1.63 2.63
CA ASN A 142 2.18 0.87 3.51
C ASN A 142 2.54 -0.50 2.97
N GLU A 143 1.73 -1.13 2.10
CA GLU A 143 1.96 -2.54 1.81
C GLU A 143 3.21 -2.82 0.94
N HIS A 144 3.31 -2.61 -0.39
CA HIS A 144 4.29 -3.46 -1.10
C HIS A 144 5.10 -2.95 -2.30
N ASN A 145 4.98 -1.70 -2.77
CA ASN A 145 5.68 -1.32 -4.00
C ASN A 145 6.95 -0.48 -3.81
N LEU A 146 6.93 0.62 -3.05
CA LEU A 146 8.09 1.51 -3.06
C LEU A 146 9.28 0.88 -2.32
N ASP A 147 9.09 0.49 -1.06
CA ASP A 147 10.15 -0.08 -0.22
C ASP A 147 10.70 -1.38 -0.81
N TRP A 148 9.82 -2.24 -1.33
CA TRP A 148 10.24 -3.50 -1.94
C TRP A 148 10.98 -3.29 -3.27
N ASN A 149 10.54 -2.33 -4.10
CA ASN A 149 11.26 -1.97 -5.32
C ASN A 149 12.62 -1.34 -5.01
N VAL A 150 12.70 -0.49 -3.98
CA VAL A 150 13.96 0.11 -3.52
C VAL A 150 14.92 -0.97 -3.03
N LYS A 151 14.46 -1.89 -2.16
CA LYS A 151 15.27 -3.01 -1.68
C LYS A 151 15.80 -3.87 -2.84
N ARG A 152 14.94 -4.24 -3.78
CA ARG A 152 15.32 -5.02 -4.97
C ARG A 152 16.32 -4.27 -5.86
N LEU A 153 16.14 -2.97 -6.05
CA LEU A 153 17.04 -2.13 -6.83
C LEU A 153 18.43 -2.06 -6.17
N ILE A 154 18.50 -1.87 -4.85
CA ILE A 154 19.76 -1.86 -4.10
C ILE A 154 20.46 -3.21 -4.21
N SER A 155 19.77 -4.33 -3.97
CA SER A 155 20.37 -5.67 -4.09
C SER A 155 20.90 -5.94 -5.50
N LYS A 156 20.15 -5.58 -6.55
CA LYS A 156 20.60 -5.74 -7.94
C LYS A 156 21.81 -4.85 -8.26
N THR A 157 21.84 -3.65 -7.71
CA THR A 157 22.95 -2.71 -7.88
C THR A 157 24.21 -3.24 -7.20
N ASN A 158 24.09 -3.75 -5.98
CA ASN A 158 25.23 -4.27 -5.21
C ASN A 158 25.82 -5.54 -5.84
N TYR A 159 24.97 -6.46 -6.29
CA TYR A 159 25.40 -7.62 -7.07
C TYR A 159 26.16 -7.20 -8.34
N LYS A 160 25.65 -6.20 -9.07
CA LYS A 160 26.31 -5.67 -10.27
C LYS A 160 27.66 -5.00 -9.95
N LEU A 161 27.74 -4.23 -8.87
CA LEU A 161 28.99 -3.59 -8.42
C LEU A 161 30.05 -4.64 -8.08
N GLN A 162 29.67 -5.71 -7.39
CA GLN A 162 30.58 -6.79 -7.06
C GLN A 162 31.06 -7.53 -8.32
N THR A 163 30.13 -7.98 -9.16
CA THR A 163 30.47 -8.73 -10.39
C THR A 163 31.35 -7.91 -11.34
N GLU A 164 31.08 -6.62 -11.51
CA GLU A 164 31.95 -5.73 -12.31
C GLU A 164 33.33 -5.55 -11.67
N ALA A 165 33.42 -5.45 -10.34
CA ALA A 165 34.72 -5.36 -9.68
C ALA A 165 35.54 -6.65 -9.88
N ILE A 166 34.92 -7.82 -9.75
CA ILE A 166 35.57 -9.11 -10.04
C ILE A 166 36.05 -9.14 -11.50
N LYS A 167 35.17 -8.80 -12.44
CA LYS A 167 35.46 -8.77 -13.87
C LYS A 167 36.64 -7.87 -14.23
N ASN A 168 36.72 -6.68 -13.64
CA ASN A 168 37.67 -5.66 -14.05
C ASN A 168 39.01 -5.74 -13.30
N TYR A 169 39.05 -6.31 -12.09
CA TYR A 169 40.25 -6.30 -11.24
C TYR A 169 40.78 -7.68 -10.86
N ILE A 170 39.93 -8.71 -10.80
CA ILE A 170 40.32 -10.08 -10.43
C ILE A 170 40.55 -10.92 -11.67
N ILE A 171 39.59 -10.97 -12.60
CA ILE A 171 39.68 -11.80 -13.80
C ILE A 171 40.96 -11.54 -14.63
N PRO A 172 41.41 -10.28 -14.85
CA PRO A 172 42.63 -10.02 -15.61
C PRO A 172 43.90 -10.53 -14.92
N LYS A 173 43.86 -10.75 -13.60
CA LYS A 173 44.97 -11.27 -12.79
C LYS A 173 44.83 -12.77 -12.51
N SER A 174 43.76 -13.41 -12.98
CA SER A 174 43.50 -14.83 -12.70
C SER A 174 44.45 -15.71 -13.50
N VAL A 175 44.98 -16.74 -12.83
CA VAL A 175 45.85 -17.77 -13.43
C VAL A 175 45.02 -18.85 -14.15
N LEU A 176 43.68 -18.82 -14.00
CA LEU A 176 42.79 -19.80 -14.58
C LEU A 176 42.58 -19.59 -16.08
N ALA A 177 42.41 -20.69 -16.80
CA ALA A 177 42.04 -20.68 -18.21
C ALA A 177 40.69 -19.97 -18.42
N ALA A 178 40.51 -19.33 -19.58
CA ALA A 178 39.34 -18.49 -19.88
C ALA A 178 37.98 -19.20 -19.67
N ASN A 179 37.92 -20.50 -19.94
CA ASN A 179 36.72 -21.33 -19.73
C ASN A 179 36.41 -21.64 -18.26
N MET A 180 37.36 -21.42 -17.35
CA MET A 180 37.24 -21.70 -15.91
C MET A 180 37.17 -20.42 -15.05
N GLN A 181 37.24 -19.24 -15.66
CA GLN A 181 37.21 -17.95 -14.96
C GLN A 181 35.91 -17.70 -14.18
N GLY A 182 34.83 -18.42 -14.48
CA GLY A 182 33.60 -18.42 -13.69
C GLY A 182 33.81 -18.81 -12.21
N ILE A 183 34.87 -19.59 -11.92
CA ILE A 183 35.24 -20.01 -10.57
C ILE A 183 35.60 -18.81 -9.68
N GLU A 184 36.19 -17.74 -10.22
CA GLU A 184 36.53 -16.55 -9.42
C GLU A 184 35.29 -15.85 -8.89
N TYR A 185 34.21 -15.80 -9.67
CA TYR A 185 32.94 -15.25 -9.20
C TYR A 185 32.36 -16.08 -8.04
N ALA A 186 32.45 -17.41 -8.13
CA ALA A 186 32.03 -18.30 -7.06
C ALA A 186 32.89 -18.10 -5.80
N ASN A 187 34.23 -18.05 -5.96
CA ASN A 187 35.15 -17.83 -4.85
C ASN A 187 34.87 -16.52 -4.09
N GLU A 188 34.60 -15.44 -4.82
CA GLU A 188 34.31 -14.14 -4.21
C GLU A 188 32.91 -14.07 -3.59
N ALA A 189 31.94 -14.85 -4.10
CA ALA A 189 30.67 -15.04 -3.42
C ALA A 189 30.84 -15.82 -2.10
N GLU A 190 31.74 -16.81 -2.06
CA GLU A 190 32.05 -17.55 -0.84
C GLU A 190 32.69 -16.66 0.23
N VAL A 191 33.51 -15.66 -0.13
CA VAL A 191 34.06 -14.69 0.84
C VAL A 191 32.93 -14.00 1.62
N ILE A 192 31.87 -13.57 0.91
CA ILE A 192 30.73 -12.90 1.52
C ILE A 192 29.90 -13.87 2.36
N ASN A 193 29.64 -15.08 1.85
CA ASN A 193 28.90 -16.10 2.61
C ASN A 193 29.66 -16.48 3.91
N MET A 194 30.99 -16.60 3.83
CA MET A 194 31.86 -16.89 4.99
C MET A 194 31.91 -15.74 6.00
N ALA A 195 31.71 -14.49 5.56
CA ALA A 195 31.63 -13.34 6.45
C ALA A 195 30.32 -13.31 7.24
N VAL A 196 29.18 -13.63 6.59
CA VAL A 196 27.85 -13.57 7.23
C VAL A 196 27.49 -14.85 7.96
N PHE A 197 27.63 -16.01 7.31
CA PHE A 197 27.12 -17.29 7.80
C PHE A 197 28.20 -18.17 8.44
N SER A 198 29.48 -17.81 8.30
CA SER A 198 30.63 -18.65 8.70
C SER A 198 30.74 -20.00 7.99
N TYR A 199 29.94 -20.22 6.92
CA TYR A 199 29.95 -21.42 6.10
C TYR A 199 30.10 -21.08 4.64
N THR A 200 30.79 -21.96 3.90
CA THR A 200 30.71 -21.97 2.44
C THR A 200 29.39 -22.57 1.97
N SER A 201 28.95 -22.26 0.75
CA SER A 201 27.74 -22.84 0.16
C SER A 201 27.79 -24.37 0.15
N LYS A 202 28.97 -24.96 -0.05
CA LYS A 202 29.17 -26.41 -0.02
C LYS A 202 29.00 -27.00 1.38
N GLN A 203 29.63 -26.38 2.40
CA GLN A 203 29.52 -26.82 3.79
C GLN A 203 28.08 -26.69 4.30
N TRP A 204 27.40 -25.60 3.96
CA TRP A 204 26.01 -25.38 4.32
C TRP A 204 25.09 -26.47 3.75
N LYS A 205 25.26 -26.84 2.47
CA LYS A 205 24.48 -27.93 1.85
C LYS A 205 24.71 -29.28 2.53
N GLN A 206 25.94 -29.56 2.96
CA GLN A 206 26.26 -30.80 3.69
C GLN A 206 25.58 -30.86 5.06
N GLN A 207 25.46 -29.73 5.74
CA GLN A 207 24.82 -29.64 7.06
C GLN A 207 23.29 -29.55 6.99
N ASN A 208 22.72 -29.14 5.85
CA ASN A 208 21.29 -28.94 5.65
C ASN A 208 20.71 -29.82 4.52
N PRO A 209 20.81 -31.16 4.62
CA PRO A 209 20.37 -32.07 3.55
C PRO A 209 18.85 -31.99 3.29
N LYS A 210 18.04 -31.66 4.30
CA LYS A 210 16.59 -31.49 4.15
C LYS A 210 16.21 -30.25 3.33
N ALA A 211 16.90 -29.13 3.53
CA ALA A 211 16.67 -27.91 2.75
C ALA A 211 17.09 -28.09 1.28
N VAL A 212 18.18 -28.82 1.06
CA VAL A 212 18.65 -29.17 -0.29
C VAL A 212 17.63 -30.02 -1.04
N LEU A 213 16.95 -30.95 -0.37
CA LEU A 213 15.86 -31.75 -0.95
C LEU A 213 14.67 -30.88 -1.41
N ASN A 214 14.47 -29.73 -0.76
CA ASN A 214 13.45 -28.74 -1.13
C ASN A 214 13.95 -27.73 -2.20
N ASN A 215 15.16 -27.92 -2.74
CA ASN A 215 15.79 -27.04 -3.71
C ASN A 215 16.04 -25.61 -3.18
N GLU A 216 16.27 -25.46 -1.86
CA GLU A 216 16.57 -24.19 -1.20
C GLU A 216 18.09 -23.93 -1.11
N ASN A 217 18.49 -22.66 -1.15
CA ASN A 217 19.87 -22.20 -0.97
C ASN A 217 20.07 -21.48 0.38
N ILE A 218 21.32 -21.30 0.80
CA ILE A 218 21.71 -20.58 2.03
C ILE A 218 21.09 -19.19 2.13
N ARG A 219 20.92 -18.50 0.99
CA ARG A 219 20.30 -17.17 0.94
C ARG A 219 18.77 -17.21 1.00
N ASP A 220 18.14 -18.32 0.63
CA ASP A 220 16.67 -18.43 0.62
C ASP A 220 16.09 -18.63 2.02
N ILE A 221 16.88 -19.22 2.91
CA ILE A 221 16.51 -19.44 4.32
C ILE A 221 17.10 -18.37 5.27
N ALA A 222 17.82 -17.39 4.74
CA ALA A 222 18.44 -16.32 5.52
C ALA A 222 17.38 -15.35 6.06
N SER A 223 17.59 -14.85 7.26
CA SER A 223 16.77 -13.81 7.85
C SER A 223 16.87 -12.50 7.06
N ILE A 224 15.88 -11.62 7.24
CA ILE A 224 15.86 -10.29 6.60
C ILE A 224 17.12 -9.48 6.96
N ASN A 225 17.58 -9.59 8.21
CA ASN A 225 18.76 -8.88 8.68
C ASN A 225 20.04 -9.42 8.02
N GLU A 226 20.16 -10.75 7.88
CA GLU A 226 21.28 -11.36 7.16
C GLU A 226 21.29 -10.97 5.68
N LEU A 227 20.13 -10.91 5.02
CA LEU A 227 20.02 -10.45 3.64
C LEU A 227 20.40 -8.97 3.47
N ALA A 228 20.05 -8.12 4.45
CA ALA A 228 20.42 -6.71 4.44
C ALA A 228 21.94 -6.52 4.61
N VAL A 229 22.55 -7.26 5.53
CA VAL A 229 24.00 -7.25 5.75
C VAL A 229 24.73 -7.79 4.52
N LEU A 230 24.28 -8.91 3.95
CA LEU A 230 24.82 -9.45 2.69
C LEU A 230 24.90 -8.37 1.61
N SER A 231 23.80 -7.65 1.37
CA SER A 231 23.77 -6.63 0.33
C SER A 231 24.78 -5.50 0.58
N THR A 232 24.97 -5.11 1.84
CA THR A 232 25.97 -4.10 2.23
C THR A 232 27.40 -4.60 2.01
N LEU A 233 27.67 -5.85 2.39
CA LEU A 233 28.99 -6.47 2.21
C LEU A 233 29.36 -6.67 0.74
N GLU A 234 28.39 -6.93 -0.15
CA GLU A 234 28.63 -6.99 -1.60
C GLU A 234 29.18 -5.67 -2.15
N ALA A 235 28.62 -4.53 -1.71
CA ALA A 235 29.12 -3.21 -2.08
C ALA A 235 30.50 -2.91 -1.48
N MET A 236 30.72 -3.30 -0.22
CA MET A 236 31.98 -3.06 0.46
C MET A 236 33.12 -3.90 -0.14
N ASN A 237 32.86 -5.18 -0.41
CA ASN A 237 33.81 -6.07 -1.07
C ASN A 237 34.17 -5.53 -2.47
N SER A 238 33.19 -5.04 -3.24
CA SER A 238 33.44 -4.37 -4.52
C SER A 238 34.45 -3.22 -4.41
N ASN A 239 34.34 -2.39 -3.38
CA ASN A 239 35.28 -1.28 -3.16
C ASN A 239 36.67 -1.78 -2.75
N MET A 240 36.75 -2.77 -1.86
CA MET A 240 38.03 -3.35 -1.46
C MET A 240 38.73 -4.08 -2.62
N ILE A 241 37.98 -4.72 -3.53
CA ILE A 241 38.50 -5.28 -4.79
C ILE A 241 39.19 -4.18 -5.61
N LYS A 242 38.54 -3.03 -5.80
CA LYS A 242 39.08 -1.90 -6.59
C LYS A 242 40.34 -1.32 -5.96
N GLN A 243 40.42 -1.32 -4.62
CA GLN A 243 41.58 -0.86 -3.86
C GLN A 243 42.74 -1.87 -3.88
N GLY A 244 42.52 -3.09 -4.39
CA GLY A 244 43.55 -4.12 -4.46
C GLY A 244 43.87 -4.78 -3.12
N VAL A 245 42.96 -4.70 -2.14
CA VAL A 245 43.11 -5.37 -0.84
C VAL A 245 43.09 -6.89 -1.01
N ASP A 246 43.94 -7.60 -0.28
CA ASP A 246 44.04 -9.05 -0.38
C ASP A 246 42.75 -9.76 0.06
N ARG A 247 42.49 -10.94 -0.53
CA ARG A 247 41.28 -11.73 -0.25
C ARG A 247 41.12 -12.05 1.24
N HIS A 248 42.19 -12.43 1.92
CA HIS A 248 42.14 -12.81 3.33
C HIS A 248 41.85 -11.61 4.23
N GLU A 249 42.49 -10.47 3.96
CA GLU A 249 42.26 -9.22 4.68
C GLU A 249 40.82 -8.73 4.52
N ARG A 250 40.28 -8.79 3.30
CA ARG A 250 38.87 -8.45 3.04
C ARG A 250 37.92 -9.36 3.80
N LEU A 251 38.15 -10.67 3.83
CA LEU A 251 37.30 -11.60 4.57
C LEU A 251 37.21 -11.22 6.05
N ASN A 252 38.34 -10.89 6.67
CA ASN A 252 38.37 -10.50 8.08
C ASN A 252 37.63 -9.19 8.32
N ALA A 253 37.87 -8.17 7.50
CA ALA A 253 37.19 -6.88 7.61
C ALA A 253 35.66 -7.02 7.39
N LEU A 254 35.25 -7.81 6.39
CA LEU A 254 33.83 -8.05 6.12
C LEU A 254 33.15 -8.84 7.25
N ARG A 255 33.86 -9.78 7.88
CA ARG A 255 33.34 -10.54 9.03
C ARG A 255 33.10 -9.65 10.24
N GLU A 256 34.04 -8.77 10.56
CA GLU A 256 33.89 -7.79 11.64
C GLU A 256 32.68 -6.88 11.39
N MET A 257 32.58 -6.32 10.19
CA MET A 257 31.41 -5.50 9.79
C MET A 257 30.09 -6.28 9.85
N ALA A 258 30.10 -7.56 9.45
CA ALA A 258 28.91 -8.39 9.51
C ALA A 258 28.41 -8.57 10.95
N GLN A 259 29.32 -8.83 11.89
CA GLN A 259 29.00 -9.02 13.30
C GLN A 259 28.42 -7.74 13.93
N ASP A 260 29.03 -6.59 13.66
CA ASP A 260 28.57 -5.30 14.16
C ASP A 260 27.19 -4.92 13.61
N GLN A 261 26.98 -5.11 12.31
CA GLN A 261 25.70 -4.80 11.68
C GLN A 261 24.59 -5.75 12.14
N LEU A 262 24.85 -7.06 12.21
CA LEU A 262 23.86 -8.04 12.65
C LEU A 262 23.45 -7.83 14.11
N SER A 263 24.40 -7.58 15.01
CA SER A 263 24.10 -7.32 16.42
C SER A 263 23.22 -6.07 16.60
N THR A 264 23.51 -5.01 15.85
CA THR A 264 22.73 -3.77 15.86
C THR A 264 21.32 -3.99 15.31
N LEU A 265 21.21 -4.63 14.14
CA LEU A 265 19.93 -4.86 13.46
C LEU A 265 19.01 -5.79 14.27
N ASN A 266 19.56 -6.84 14.87
CA ASN A 266 18.79 -7.75 15.70
C ASN A 266 18.23 -7.04 16.93
N ARG A 267 19.05 -6.20 17.61
CA ARG A 267 18.58 -5.39 18.75
C ARG A 267 17.44 -4.44 18.33
N MET A 268 17.61 -3.70 17.24
CA MET A 268 16.57 -2.80 16.73
C MET A 268 15.29 -3.54 16.33
N SER A 269 15.41 -4.72 15.74
CA SER A 269 14.26 -5.55 15.34
C SER A 269 13.45 -6.01 16.56
N ASP A 270 14.13 -6.30 17.67
CA ASP A 270 13.48 -6.74 18.91
C ASP A 270 12.85 -5.55 19.65
N ASP A 271 13.47 -4.37 19.60
CA ASP A 271 12.88 -3.12 20.09
C ASP A 271 11.60 -2.77 19.31
N GLU A 272 11.64 -2.84 17.97
CA GLU A 272 10.46 -2.61 17.12
C GLU A 272 9.32 -3.59 17.40
N LYS A 273 9.61 -4.89 17.56
CA LYS A 273 8.60 -5.88 17.93
C LYS A 273 8.01 -5.58 19.30
N SER A 274 8.81 -5.10 20.24
CA SER A 274 8.37 -4.73 21.59
C SER A 274 7.47 -3.49 21.54
N LEU A 275 7.83 -2.47 20.76
CA LEU A 275 7.01 -1.28 20.52
C LEU A 275 5.70 -1.61 19.80
N LYS A 276 5.71 -2.51 18.80
CA LYS A 276 4.49 -2.98 18.13
C LYS A 276 3.57 -3.73 19.09
N LYS A 277 4.11 -4.60 19.96
CA LYS A 277 3.32 -5.27 21.02
C LYS A 277 2.69 -4.28 22.00
N ILE A 278 3.41 -3.22 22.37
CA ILE A 278 2.87 -2.15 23.22
C ILE A 278 1.79 -1.35 22.48
N GLY A 279 2.00 -1.02 21.21
CA GLY A 279 0.99 -0.34 20.38
C GLY A 279 -0.26 -1.19 20.19
N GLU A 280 -0.12 -2.49 19.91
CA GLU A 280 -1.23 -3.44 19.81
C GLU A 280 -1.94 -3.64 21.14
N SER A 281 -1.22 -3.74 22.26
CA SER A 281 -1.86 -3.84 23.58
C SER A 281 -2.62 -2.57 23.94
N VAL A 282 -2.09 -1.38 23.62
CA VAL A 282 -2.79 -0.09 23.76
C VAL A 282 -4.00 -0.02 22.83
N TYR A 283 -3.92 -0.51 21.59
CA TYR A 283 -5.05 -0.58 20.67
C TYR A 283 -6.15 -1.55 21.14
N ILE A 284 -5.77 -2.73 21.64
CA ILE A 284 -6.68 -3.75 22.17
C ILE A 284 -7.34 -3.26 23.46
N GLN A 285 -6.58 -2.61 24.36
CA GLN A 285 -7.11 -1.98 25.56
C GLN A 285 -8.06 -0.82 25.22
N ASN A 286 -7.72 0.02 24.24
CA ASN A 286 -8.63 1.06 23.75
C ASN A 286 -9.88 0.49 23.07
N LYS A 287 -9.79 -0.69 22.44
CA LYS A 287 -10.95 -1.40 21.86
C LYS A 287 -11.85 -2.04 22.92
N GLN A 288 -11.30 -2.43 24.06
CA GLN A 288 -12.08 -2.91 25.22
C GLN A 288 -12.65 -1.76 26.07
N ASN A 289 -11.98 -0.59 26.09
CA ASN A 289 -12.42 0.61 26.80
C ASN A 289 -13.16 1.65 25.94
N SER A 290 -13.39 1.41 24.64
CA SER A 290 -14.20 2.33 23.84
C SER A 290 -15.69 2.12 24.14
N ASP A 291 -16.18 2.74 25.21
CA ASP A 291 -17.60 3.04 25.38
C ASP A 291 -18.15 3.82 24.16
N PHE A 292 -17.28 4.44 23.37
CA PHE A 292 -17.59 5.10 22.10
C PHE A 292 -18.25 4.17 21.07
N ASP A 293 -17.66 2.99 20.77
CA ASP A 293 -18.23 2.04 19.78
C ASP A 293 -19.55 1.41 20.27
N LYS A 294 -19.73 1.25 21.59
CA LYS A 294 -21.00 0.80 22.19
C LYS A 294 -22.07 1.89 22.17
N SER A 295 -21.70 3.14 22.49
CA SER A 295 -22.60 4.31 22.46
C SER A 295 -23.07 4.63 21.03
N LEU A 296 -22.20 4.44 20.04
CA LEU A 296 -22.53 4.61 18.62
C LEU A 296 -23.52 3.57 18.12
N LYS A 297 -23.39 2.30 18.54
CA LYS A 297 -24.40 1.27 18.25
C LYS A 297 -25.73 1.55 18.95
N GLN A 298 -25.72 1.93 20.23
CA GLN A 298 -26.94 2.30 20.95
C GLN A 298 -27.66 3.51 20.36
N ALA A 299 -26.93 4.50 19.83
CA ALA A 299 -27.51 5.66 19.16
C ALA A 299 -28.15 5.32 17.79
N ILE A 300 -27.71 4.23 17.16
CA ILE A 300 -28.28 3.73 15.90
C ILE A 300 -29.55 2.91 16.15
N ASP A 301 -29.59 2.14 17.24
CA ASP A 301 -30.76 1.32 17.62
C ASP A 301 -31.88 2.14 18.29
N HIS A 302 -31.66 3.43 18.56
CA HIS A 302 -32.68 4.31 19.12
C HIS A 302 -33.68 4.73 18.04
N ASN A 303 -34.86 4.09 18.04
CA ASN A 303 -35.99 4.45 17.22
C ASN A 303 -36.74 5.63 17.89
N PRO A 304 -36.88 6.81 17.27
CA PRO A 304 -37.48 8.00 17.90
C PRO A 304 -39.02 7.94 17.97
N LYS A 305 -39.59 6.77 18.33
CA LYS A 305 -41.03 6.55 18.48
C LYS A 305 -41.44 5.99 19.86
N ASP A 306 -40.57 6.08 20.85
CA ASP A 306 -40.93 5.94 22.28
C ASP A 306 -40.72 7.28 23.02
#